data_AF-A0A084JQT7-F1
#
_entry.id   AF-A0A084JQT7-F1
#
_cell.length_a   1.000
_cell.length_b   1.000
_cell.length_c   1.000
_cell.angle_alpha   90.00
_cell.angle_beta   90.00
_cell.angle_gamma   90.00
#
_symmetry.space_group_name_H-M   'P 1'
#
loop_
_entity.id
_entity.type
_entity.pdbx_description
1 polymer ?
#
loop_
_entity_poly.entity_id
_entity_poly.type
_entity_poly.pdbx_seq_one_letter_code
_entity_poly.pdbx_strand_id
1 'polypeptide(L)'
;MGKNYFTEKQQEQLRNNPYIERVSEKAITYTTEFRKKFATEYEDGRLPSIILRDMGIDPQLLGNRRIDTITRRIKKFSLRAEGFEDTRKNNSGRPSTKQLSEQERIAYLEHQVKYLKQENEFLKKINFLDKQAEWVEKRKQLQKKNSDSSKK
;
A
#
# COMPACT_ATOMS: atom_id res chain seq x y z
N MET A 1 -11.46 29.73 -6.07
CA MET A 1 -10.46 29.38 -5.04
C MET A 1 -11.07 28.43 -4.02
N GLY A 2 -10.40 27.33 -3.68
CA GLY A 2 -10.84 26.48 -2.56
C GLY A 2 -10.63 27.20 -1.23
N LYS A 3 -11.51 26.96 -0.24
CA LYS A 3 -11.53 27.76 1.00
C LYS A 3 -10.62 27.22 2.12
N ASN A 4 -10.21 25.94 2.08
CA ASN A 4 -9.56 25.26 3.22
C ASN A 4 -8.27 24.52 2.81
N TYR A 5 -7.20 25.26 2.55
CA TYR A 5 -5.87 24.71 2.25
C TYR A 5 -5.04 24.47 3.51
N PHE A 6 -4.21 23.42 3.49
CA PHE A 6 -3.26 23.13 4.56
C PHE A 6 -1.99 23.95 4.37
N THR A 7 -1.60 24.66 5.41
CA THR A 7 -0.29 25.33 5.46
C THR A 7 0.84 24.30 5.51
N GLU A 8 2.05 24.68 5.10
CA GLU A 8 3.22 23.77 5.11
C GLU A 8 3.46 23.15 6.49
N LYS A 9 3.36 23.95 7.56
CA LYS A 9 3.47 23.47 8.94
C LYS A 9 2.44 22.39 9.29
N GLN A 10 1.18 22.58 8.87
CA GLN A 10 0.14 21.56 9.07
C GLN A 10 0.41 20.30 8.24
N GLN A 11 0.96 20.45 7.04
CA GLN A 11 1.31 19.31 6.20
C GLN A 11 2.45 18.48 6.81
N GLU A 12 3.46 19.12 7.38
CA GLU A 12 4.57 18.43 8.07
C GLU A 12 4.08 17.68 9.32
N GLN A 13 3.26 18.33 10.14
CA GLN A 13 2.65 17.68 11.31
C GLN A 13 1.87 16.41 10.93
N LEU A 14 1.08 16.49 9.85
CA LEU A 14 0.31 15.36 9.36
C LEU A 14 1.19 14.27 8.71
N ARG A 15 2.30 14.62 8.06
CA ARG A 15 3.22 13.64 7.45
C ARG A 15 3.93 12.76 8.48
N ASN A 16 4.11 13.25 9.70
CA ASN A 16 4.74 12.49 10.77
C ASN A 16 3.83 11.40 11.38
N ASN A 17 2.54 11.35 11.00
CA ASN A 17 1.58 10.41 11.54
C ASN A 17 1.56 9.09 10.73
N PRO A 18 1.69 7.91 11.36
CA PRO A 18 1.69 6.60 10.67
C PRO A 18 0.37 6.28 9.94
N TYR A 19 -0.73 6.93 10.29
CA TYR A 19 -2.04 6.73 9.68
C TYR A 19 -2.25 7.55 8.38
N ILE A 20 -1.25 8.33 7.99
CA ILE A 20 -1.28 9.21 6.82
C ILE A 20 -0.25 8.75 5.79
N GLU A 21 -0.73 8.46 4.59
CA GLU A 21 0.11 7.98 3.48
C GLU A 21 0.68 9.17 2.69
N ARG A 22 -0.16 10.18 2.41
CA ARG A 22 0.26 11.37 1.65
C ARG A 22 -0.54 12.58 2.09
N VAL A 23 0.14 13.71 2.20
CA VAL A 23 -0.47 15.02 2.43
C VAL A 23 -0.18 15.95 1.27
N SER A 24 -1.21 16.63 0.80
CA SER A 24 -1.13 17.74 -0.14
C SER A 24 -1.81 18.96 0.47
N GLU A 25 -1.61 20.13 -0.14
CA GLU A 25 -2.28 21.37 0.25
C GLU A 25 -3.81 21.22 0.34
N LYS A 26 -4.42 20.37 -0.49
CA LYS A 26 -5.88 20.28 -0.63
C LYS A 26 -6.48 19.06 0.07
N ALA A 27 -5.73 17.96 0.13
CA ALA A 27 -6.23 16.64 0.49
C ALA A 27 -5.21 15.81 1.25
N ILE A 28 -5.74 14.90 2.07
CA ILE A 28 -4.98 13.88 2.81
C ILE A 28 -5.40 12.51 2.28
N THR A 29 -4.41 11.67 2.03
CA THR A 29 -4.58 10.24 1.74
C THR A 29 -4.26 9.46 3.00
N TYR A 30 -5.25 8.71 3.48
CA TYR A 30 -5.11 7.86 4.65
C TYR A 30 -4.74 6.43 4.27
N THR A 31 -3.96 5.78 5.13
CA THR A 31 -3.55 4.38 4.98
C THR A 31 -4.75 3.42 5.07
N THR A 32 -4.58 2.19 4.62
CA THR A 32 -5.57 1.12 4.77
C THR A 32 -5.81 0.79 6.25
N GLU A 33 -4.73 0.75 7.05
CA GLU A 33 -4.77 0.51 8.49
C GLU A 33 -5.59 1.55 9.26
N PHE A 34 -5.46 2.83 8.91
CA PHE A 34 -6.32 3.88 9.44
C PHE A 34 -7.81 3.58 9.20
N ARG A 35 -8.17 3.22 7.97
CA ARG A 35 -9.57 3.01 7.60
C ARG A 35 -10.18 1.82 8.33
N LYS A 36 -9.41 0.72 8.47
CA LYS A 36 -9.81 -0.47 9.23
C LYS A 36 -10.06 -0.13 10.69
N LYS A 37 -9.07 0.46 11.37
CA LYS A 37 -9.17 0.81 12.80
C LYS A 37 -10.27 1.86 13.04
N PHE A 38 -10.45 2.80 12.14
CA PHE A 38 -11.52 3.79 12.25
C PHE A 38 -12.89 3.13 12.11
N ALA A 39 -13.05 2.19 11.18
CA ALA A 39 -14.32 1.48 11.00
C ALA A 39 -14.71 0.69 12.25
N THR A 40 -13.77 -0.06 12.84
CA THR A 40 -14.05 -0.86 14.05
C THR A 40 -14.48 0.02 15.22
N GLU A 41 -13.71 1.07 15.53
CA GLU A 41 -14.02 1.98 16.65
C GLU A 41 -15.33 2.76 16.42
N TYR A 42 -15.66 3.04 15.16
CA TYR A 42 -16.90 3.71 14.80
C TYR A 42 -18.12 2.77 14.91
N GLU A 43 -17.96 1.49 14.58
CA GLU A 43 -18.97 0.44 14.80
C GLU A 43 -19.24 0.20 16.29
N ASP A 44 -18.21 0.35 17.13
CA ASP A 44 -18.31 0.34 18.60
C ASP A 44 -19.05 1.58 19.17
N GLY A 45 -19.51 2.49 18.31
CA GLY A 45 -20.31 3.66 18.68
C GLY A 45 -19.51 4.88 19.11
N ARG A 46 -18.18 4.88 18.95
CA ARG A 46 -17.37 6.05 19.28
C ARG A 46 -17.55 7.19 18.27
N LEU A 47 -17.41 8.43 18.77
CA LEU A 47 -17.54 9.62 17.94
C LEU A 47 -16.32 9.78 17.01
N PRO A 48 -16.52 10.12 15.72
CA PRO A 48 -15.44 10.35 14.75
C PRO A 48 -14.33 11.28 15.24
N SER A 49 -14.69 12.36 15.93
CA SER A 49 -13.72 13.34 16.46
C SER A 49 -12.82 12.75 17.54
N ILE A 50 -13.34 11.83 18.36
CA ILE A 50 -12.55 11.15 19.40
C ILE A 50 -11.59 10.17 18.74
N ILE A 51 -12.09 9.34 17.82
CA ILE A 51 -11.30 8.35 17.08
C ILE A 51 -10.12 9.03 16.36
N LEU A 52 -10.38 10.15 15.67
CA LEU A 52 -9.33 10.92 14.99
C LEU A 52 -8.27 11.44 15.96
N ARG A 53 -8.70 11.97 17.12
CA ARG A 53 -7.80 12.47 18.15
C ARG A 53 -6.92 11.35 18.72
N ASP A 54 -7.50 10.18 19.00
CA ASP A 54 -6.78 9.01 19.49
C ASP A 54 -5.77 8.48 18.47
N MET A 55 -6.05 8.68 17.18
CA MET A 55 -5.12 8.39 16.07
C MET A 55 -4.11 9.52 15.82
N GLY A 56 -4.04 10.55 16.67
CA GLY A 56 -3.09 11.65 16.56
C GLY A 56 -3.41 12.62 15.41
N ILE A 57 -4.67 12.70 14.98
CA ILE A 57 -5.13 13.63 13.95
C ILE A 57 -6.10 14.61 14.60
N ASP A 58 -5.72 15.90 14.65
CA ASP A 58 -6.58 16.92 15.25
C ASP A 58 -7.88 17.14 14.43
N PRO A 59 -9.07 16.86 14.99
CA PRO A 59 -10.34 17.08 14.32
C PRO A 59 -10.58 18.55 13.95
N GLN A 60 -10.07 19.47 14.77
CA GLN A 60 -10.26 20.91 14.54
C GLN A 60 -9.48 21.38 13.32
N LEU A 61 -8.26 20.87 13.14
CA LEU A 61 -7.41 21.11 11.97
C LEU A 61 -8.06 20.58 10.67
N LEU A 62 -8.77 19.45 10.72
CA LEU A 62 -9.47 18.89 9.56
C LEU A 62 -10.74 19.66 9.20
N GLY A 63 -11.52 20.03 10.23
CA GLY A 63 -12.83 20.64 10.10
C GLY A 63 -13.95 19.63 9.77
N ASN A 64 -15.17 19.97 10.21
CA ASN A 64 -16.34 19.08 10.20
C ASN A 64 -16.62 18.44 8.84
N ARG A 65 -16.56 19.19 7.73
CA ARG A 65 -16.83 18.65 6.39
C ARG A 65 -15.90 17.51 5.99
N ARG A 66 -14.62 17.57 6.38
CA ARG A 66 -13.66 16.50 6.09
C ARG A 66 -13.95 15.28 6.94
N ILE A 67 -14.26 15.47 8.23
CA ILE A 67 -14.67 14.41 9.15
C ILE A 67 -15.90 13.66 8.61
N ASP A 68 -16.96 14.39 8.24
CA ASP A 68 -18.18 13.79 7.68
C ASP A 68 -17.90 12.98 6.41
N THR A 69 -16.98 13.48 5.58
CA THR A 69 -16.59 12.82 4.34
C THR A 69 -15.79 11.55 4.62
N ILE A 70 -14.91 11.56 5.62
CA ILE A 70 -14.16 10.37 6.08
C ILE A 70 -15.16 9.31 6.54
N THR A 71 -16.04 9.64 7.48
CA THR A 71 -17.04 8.71 8.02
C THR A 71 -17.90 8.12 6.91
N ARG A 72 -18.42 8.95 6.00
CA ARG A 72 -19.23 8.48 4.86
C ARG A 72 -18.47 7.54 3.92
N ARG A 73 -17.21 7.84 3.64
CA ARG A 73 -16.37 7.00 2.76
C ARG A 73 -16.05 5.67 3.42
N ILE A 74 -15.71 5.66 4.70
CA ILE A 74 -15.38 4.44 5.44
C ILE A 74 -16.60 3.53 5.51
N LYS A 75 -17.79 4.06 5.83
CA LYS A 75 -19.05 3.30 5.73
C LYS A 75 -19.27 2.71 4.34
N LYS A 76 -18.99 3.48 3.28
CA LYS A 76 -19.12 2.98 1.91
C LYS A 76 -18.10 1.88 1.58
N PHE A 77 -16.92 1.91 2.20
CA PHE A 77 -15.88 0.91 2.00
C PHE A 77 -16.16 -0.37 2.79
N SER A 78 -16.67 -0.29 4.02
CA SER A 78 -17.02 -1.49 4.80
C SER A 78 -18.11 -2.33 4.15
N LEU A 79 -18.99 -1.73 3.34
CA LEU A 79 -20.02 -2.43 2.57
C LEU A 79 -19.50 -3.15 1.30
N ARG A 80 -18.22 -2.98 0.92
CA ARG A 80 -17.65 -3.60 -0.29
C ARG A 80 -17.03 -4.95 0.04
N ALA A 81 -17.12 -5.89 -0.90
CA ALA A 81 -16.41 -7.17 -0.80
C ALA A 81 -14.88 -7.00 -0.73
N GLU A 82 -14.33 -6.03 -1.45
CA GLU A 82 -12.89 -5.69 -1.45
C GLU A 82 -12.46 -4.90 -0.19
N GLY A 83 -13.42 -4.49 0.65
CA GLY A 83 -13.17 -3.73 1.88
C GLY A 83 -12.50 -2.37 1.64
N PHE A 84 -11.38 -2.14 2.35
CA PHE A 84 -10.65 -0.87 2.38
C PHE A 84 -9.49 -0.76 1.38
N GLU A 85 -9.25 -1.81 0.59
CA GLU A 85 -8.16 -1.89 -0.38
C GLU A 85 -8.35 -0.95 -1.58
N ASP A 86 -7.23 -0.55 -2.21
CA ASP A 86 -7.26 0.29 -3.42
C ASP A 86 -7.51 -0.54 -4.67
N THR A 87 -8.76 -0.52 -5.12
CA THR A 87 -9.28 -1.32 -6.23
C THR A 87 -8.78 -0.82 -7.60
N ARG A 88 -8.11 0.34 -7.66
CA ARG A 88 -7.53 0.88 -8.89
C ARG A 88 -6.37 0.04 -9.42
N LYS A 89 -5.70 -0.74 -8.56
CA LYS A 89 -4.60 -1.63 -8.97
C LYS A 89 -5.08 -2.77 -9.88
N ASN A 90 -6.30 -3.25 -9.64
CA ASN A 90 -6.86 -4.40 -10.34
C ASN A 90 -7.81 -4.00 -11.47
N ASN A 91 -8.32 -2.76 -11.47
CA ASN A 91 -9.26 -2.28 -12.47
C ASN A 91 -8.51 -1.53 -13.58
N SER A 92 -8.28 -2.23 -14.69
CA SER A 92 -7.69 -1.68 -15.91
C SER A 92 -8.69 -0.78 -16.66
N GLY A 93 -8.95 0.40 -16.10
CA GLY A 93 -9.67 1.49 -16.77
C GLY A 93 -10.98 1.10 -17.46
N ARG A 94 -11.28 1.75 -18.58
CA ARG A 94 -12.44 1.41 -19.41
C ARG A 94 -12.14 0.12 -20.17
N PRO A 95 -12.96 -0.93 -20.04
CA PRO A 95 -12.77 -2.14 -20.82
C PRO A 95 -12.87 -1.83 -22.32
N SER A 96 -12.02 -2.46 -23.12
CA SER A 96 -12.10 -2.33 -24.58
C SER A 96 -13.43 -2.89 -25.09
N THR A 97 -14.15 -2.11 -25.87
CA THR A 97 -15.37 -2.54 -26.56
C THR A 97 -15.09 -3.19 -27.92
N LYS A 98 -13.82 -3.20 -28.37
CA LYS A 98 -13.42 -3.83 -29.64
C LYS A 98 -13.31 -5.34 -29.43
N GLN A 99 -14.05 -6.12 -30.22
CA GLN A 99 -13.81 -7.56 -30.34
C GLN A 99 -12.48 -7.77 -31.08
N LEU A 100 -11.53 -8.47 -30.45
CA LEU A 100 -10.27 -8.83 -31.11
C LEU A 100 -10.56 -9.86 -32.21
N SER A 101 -9.88 -9.71 -33.34
CA SER A 101 -9.81 -10.80 -34.32
C SER A 101 -9.00 -11.98 -33.76
N GLU A 102 -9.15 -13.17 -34.34
CA GLU A 102 -8.40 -14.36 -33.91
C GLU A 102 -6.88 -14.13 -34.00
N GLN A 103 -6.42 -13.45 -35.05
CA GLN A 103 -5.00 -13.12 -35.25
C GLN A 103 -4.50 -12.12 -34.19
N GLU A 104 -5.27 -11.07 -33.89
CA GLU A 104 -4.93 -10.12 -32.83
C GLU A 104 -4.88 -10.83 -31.46
N ARG A 105 -5.78 -11.79 -31.23
CA ARG A 105 -5.82 -12.57 -29.99
C ARG A 105 -4.60 -13.48 -29.87
N ILE A 106 -4.19 -14.15 -30.94
CA ILE A 106 -2.98 -14.98 -30.98
C ILE A 106 -1.75 -14.12 -30.70
N ALA A 107 -1.58 -13.00 -31.39
CA ALA A 107 -0.44 -12.09 -31.17
C ALA A 107 -0.39 -11.57 -29.71
N TYR A 108 -1.53 -11.24 -29.13
CA TYR A 108 -1.63 -10.86 -27.71
C TYR A 108 -1.19 -12.00 -26.78
N LEU A 109 -1.67 -13.22 -27.02
CA LEU A 109 -1.32 -14.39 -26.21
C LEU A 109 0.17 -14.75 -26.33
N GLU A 110 0.75 -14.67 -27.53
CA GLU A 110 2.17 -14.86 -27.75
C GLU A 110 3.01 -13.84 -26.99
N HIS A 111 2.59 -12.57 -27.00
CA HIS A 111 3.24 -11.51 -26.22
C HIS A 111 3.15 -11.80 -24.71
N GLN A 112 1.98 -12.21 -24.21
CA GLN A 112 1.80 -12.60 -22.80
C GLN A 112 2.71 -13.77 -22.41
N VAL A 113 2.78 -14.82 -23.24
CA VAL A 113 3.66 -15.97 -23.01
C VAL A 113 5.13 -15.55 -23.00
N LYS A 114 5.54 -14.68 -23.93
CA LYS A 114 6.91 -14.15 -23.96
C LYS A 114 7.24 -13.36 -22.70
N TYR A 115 6.34 -12.50 -22.25
CA TYR A 115 6.51 -11.72 -21.02
C TYR A 115 6.63 -12.63 -19.78
N LEU A 116 5.74 -13.61 -19.63
CA LEU A 116 5.78 -14.57 -18.53
C LEU A 116 7.05 -15.42 -18.52
N LYS A 117 7.59 -15.78 -19.69
CA LYS A 117 8.87 -16.47 -19.79
C LYS A 117 10.02 -15.61 -19.27
N GLN A 118 10.04 -14.32 -19.63
CA GLN A 118 11.04 -13.37 -19.12
C GLN A 118 10.95 -13.22 -17.60
N GLU A 119 9.75 -13.05 -17.05
CA GLU A 119 9.53 -12.95 -15.60
C GLU A 119 10.04 -14.21 -14.86
N ASN A 120 9.78 -15.39 -15.40
CA ASN A 120 10.30 -16.65 -14.86
C ASN A 120 11.83 -16.74 -14.92
N GLU A 121 12.47 -16.24 -15.98
CA GLU A 121 13.93 -16.19 -16.06
C GLU A 121 14.53 -15.26 -15.01
N PHE A 122 13.92 -14.09 -14.80
CA PHE A 122 14.33 -13.17 -13.74
C PHE A 122 14.22 -13.81 -12.35
N LEU A 123 13.09 -14.45 -12.06
CA LEU A 123 12.88 -15.14 -10.77
C LEU A 123 13.90 -16.28 -10.56
N LYS A 124 14.19 -17.07 -11.61
CA LYS A 124 15.23 -18.11 -11.55
C LYS A 124 16.61 -17.52 -11.24
N LYS A 125 16.94 -16.38 -11.84
CA LYS A 125 18.22 -15.69 -11.62
C LYS A 125 18.33 -15.14 -10.19
N ILE A 126 17.26 -14.54 -9.66
CA ILE A 126 17.21 -14.08 -8.26
C ILE A 126 17.42 -15.26 -7.30
N ASN A 127 16.63 -16.33 -7.46
CA ASN A 127 16.76 -17.53 -6.63
C ASN A 127 18.16 -18.16 -6.68
N PHE A 128 18.83 -18.10 -7.84
CA PHE A 128 20.20 -18.58 -7.98
C PHE A 128 21.18 -17.71 -7.17
N LEU A 129 21.07 -16.39 -7.27
CA LEU A 129 21.92 -15.45 -6.53
C LEU A 129 21.72 -15.58 -5.01
N ASP A 130 20.47 -15.69 -4.55
CA ASP A 130 20.14 -15.88 -3.13
C ASP A 130 20.78 -17.17 -2.59
N LYS A 131 20.66 -18.28 -3.32
CA LYS A 131 21.35 -19.53 -2.98
C LYS A 131 22.85 -19.34 -2.91
N GLN A 132 23.47 -18.66 -3.88
CA GLN A 132 24.91 -18.41 -3.86
C GLN A 132 25.34 -17.58 -2.64
N ALA A 133 24.57 -16.57 -2.28
CA ALA A 133 24.81 -15.76 -1.08
C ALA A 133 24.78 -16.63 0.18
N GLU A 134 23.75 -17.47 0.36
CA GLU A 134 23.66 -18.41 1.48
C GLU A 134 24.86 -19.37 1.55
N TRP A 135 25.31 -19.90 0.41
CA TRP A 135 26.48 -20.78 0.34
C TRP A 135 27.76 -20.06 0.80
N VAL A 136 27.95 -18.81 0.38
CA VAL A 136 29.10 -17.99 0.78
C VAL A 136 29.05 -17.67 2.28
N GLU A 137 27.88 -17.34 2.81
CA GLU A 137 27.69 -17.07 4.24
C GLU A 137 27.97 -18.31 5.09
N LYS A 138 27.43 -19.47 4.71
CA LYS A 138 27.72 -20.76 5.38
C LYS A 138 29.22 -21.05 5.40
N ARG A 139 29.92 -20.84 4.29
CA ARG A 139 31.38 -20.99 4.21
C ARG A 139 32.13 -20.05 5.16
N LYS A 140 31.75 -18.76 5.22
CA LYS A 140 32.35 -17.79 6.15
C LYS A 140 32.12 -18.18 7.62
N GLN A 141 30.92 -18.65 7.95
CA GLN A 141 30.59 -19.12 9.31
C GLN A 141 31.41 -20.34 9.71
N LEU A 142 31.61 -21.30 8.80
CA LEU A 142 32.47 -22.47 9.03
C LEU A 142 33.93 -22.09 9.27
N GLN A 143 34.48 -21.18 8.46
CA GLN A 143 35.85 -20.69 8.64
C GLN A 143 36.05 -19.99 9.99
N LYS A 144 35.07 -19.19 10.43
CA LYS A 144 35.12 -18.49 11.72
C LYS A 144 35.06 -19.46 12.91
N LYS A 145 34.25 -20.53 12.83
CA LYS A 145 34.22 -21.57 13.87
C LYS A 145 35.55 -22.32 14.01
N ASN A 146 36.19 -22.64 12.89
CA ASN A 146 37.48 -23.36 12.91
C ASN A 146 38.64 -22.48 13.41
N SER A 147 38.60 -21.15 13.19
CA SER A 147 39.62 -20.24 13.73
C SER A 147 39.45 -19.97 15.22
N ASP A 148 38.22 -19.99 15.75
CA ASP A 148 37.96 -19.89 17.19
C ASP A 148 38.29 -21.18 17.95
N SER A 149 38.17 -22.36 17.32
CA SER A 149 38.56 -23.64 17.96
C SER A 149 40.07 -23.86 18.01
N SER A 150 40.85 -23.21 17.14
CA SER A 150 42.32 -23.29 17.12
C SER A 150 43.00 -22.34 18.14
N LYS A 151 42.23 -21.49 18.82
CA LYS A 151 42.73 -20.51 19.81
C LYS A 151 42.49 -20.91 21.27
N LYS A 152 41.97 -22.12 21.51
CA LYS A 152 41.88 -22.77 22.83
C LYS A 152 42.87 -23.92 22.88
#